data_AF-A0A533ZRM1-F1
#
_entry.id   AF-A0A533ZRM1-F1
#
_cell.length_a   1.000
_cell.length_b   1.000
_cell.length_c   1.000
_cell.angle_alpha   90.00
_cell.angle_beta   90.00
_cell.angle_gamma   90.00
#
_symmetry.space_group_name_H-M   'P 1'
#
loop_
_entity.id
_entity.type
_entity.pdbx_description
1 polymer ?
#
loop_
_entity_poly.entity_id
_entity_poly.type
_entity_poly.pdbx_seq_one_letter_code
_entity_poly.pdbx_strand_id
1 'polypeptide(L)'
;MISTTPAQADSIRFQLGQWKDKLQDNFVIEPEARNTAPAIALAAMELVRRDPDAVMLVLPADHIIKGDQRFQAAVALGAVLATQGHLVTFGVRPIRPETGYGYIQPNRRARLATRARLVGYAVARFVEKPDTATAARYLRSGNYYWNSGIFVWRASTILDEIARYQPAVARPLQKIGAGLKSG
;
A
#
# COMPACT_ATOMS: atom_id res chain seq x y z
N MET A 1 5.26 -3.22 10.51
CA MET A 1 6.58 -2.58 10.49
C MET A 1 6.43 -1.10 10.18
N ILE A 2 7.36 -0.28 10.66
CA ILE A 2 7.42 1.16 10.46
C ILE A 2 8.65 1.42 9.59
N SER A 3 8.43 1.91 8.37
CA SER A 3 9.49 2.39 7.49
C SER A 3 9.67 3.88 7.74
N THR A 4 10.89 4.31 8.11
CA THR A 4 11.17 5.71 8.44
C THR A 4 12.65 6.02 8.32
N THR A 5 13.00 7.31 8.26
CA THR A 5 14.39 7.78 8.31
C THR A 5 14.95 7.79 9.75
N PRO A 6 16.29 7.75 9.93
CA PRO A 6 16.94 7.89 11.24
C PRO A 6 16.49 9.14 12.00
N ALA A 7 16.33 10.27 11.30
CA ALA A 7 15.94 11.55 11.88
C ALA A 7 14.58 11.51 12.59
N GLN A 8 13.69 10.61 12.18
CA GLN A 8 12.33 10.47 12.75
C GLN A 8 12.20 9.26 13.67
N ALA A 9 13.14 8.31 13.62
CA ALA A 9 13.02 7.03 14.32
C ALA A 9 12.85 7.19 15.82
N ASP A 10 13.67 8.03 16.46
CA ASP A 10 13.62 8.24 17.92
C ASP A 10 12.30 8.90 18.35
N SER A 11 11.83 9.88 17.59
CA SER A 11 10.55 10.54 17.84
C SER A 11 9.39 9.55 17.74
N ILE A 12 9.39 8.67 16.73
CA ILE A 12 8.36 7.65 16.57
C ILE A 12 8.43 6.61 17.70
N ARG A 13 9.63 6.16 18.09
CA ARG A 13 9.80 5.25 19.24
C ARG A 13 9.25 5.85 20.52
N PHE A 14 9.47 7.14 20.74
CA PHE A 14 8.91 7.85 21.89
C PHE A 14 7.37 7.91 21.83
N GLN A 15 6.79 8.34 20.71
CA GLN A 15 5.34 8.42 20.52
C GLN A 15 4.65 7.05 20.69
N LEU A 16 5.32 5.97 20.29
CA LEU A 16 4.82 4.61 20.35
C LEU A 16 5.38 3.82 21.55
N GLY A 17 5.88 4.50 22.59
CA GLY A 17 6.57 3.85 23.72
C GLY A 17 5.75 2.77 24.42
N GLN A 18 4.42 2.91 24.46
CA GLN A 18 3.51 1.89 25.00
C GLN A 18 3.50 0.56 24.20
N TRP A 19 4.01 0.57 22.96
CA TRP A 19 4.10 -0.58 22.05
C TRP A 19 5.54 -1.08 21.88
N LYS A 20 6.51 -0.61 22.68
CA LYS A 20 7.95 -0.86 22.48
C LYS A 20 8.30 -2.34 22.28
N ASP A 21 7.72 -3.23 23.08
CA ASP A 21 8.04 -4.66 23.05
C ASP A 21 7.54 -5.31 21.76
N LYS A 22 6.40 -4.83 21.24
CA LYS A 22 5.85 -5.26 19.95
C LYS A 22 6.58 -4.63 18.76
N LEU A 23 7.36 -3.58 18.98
CA LEU A 23 8.02 -2.81 17.92
C LEU A 23 9.53 -3.02 17.81
N GLN A 24 10.14 -3.77 18.73
CA GLN A 24 11.59 -3.97 18.82
C GLN A 24 12.22 -4.30 17.46
N ASP A 25 11.68 -5.30 16.77
CA ASP A 25 12.15 -5.76 15.45
C ASP A 25 11.25 -5.25 14.31
N ASN A 26 10.44 -4.22 14.50
CA ASN A 26 9.46 -3.78 13.50
C ASN A 26 9.77 -2.41 12.90
N PHE A 27 11.02 -1.96 12.96
CA PHE A 27 11.49 -0.77 12.25
C PHE A 27 12.35 -1.15 11.04
N VAL A 28 12.07 -0.51 9.91
CA VAL A 28 12.91 -0.52 8.71
C VAL A 28 13.46 0.89 8.56
N ILE A 29 14.74 1.05 8.86
CA ILE A 29 15.38 2.38 8.83
C ILE A 29 15.89 2.64 7.42
N GLU A 30 15.28 3.62 6.76
CA GLU A 30 15.66 4.08 5.43
C GLU A 30 16.88 5.02 5.54
N PRO A 31 18.00 4.75 4.84
CA PRO A 31 19.16 5.63 4.92
C PRO A 31 18.86 7.06 4.44
N GLU A 32 17.96 7.18 3.46
CA GLU A 32 17.49 8.44 2.90
C GLU A 32 16.02 8.30 2.48
N ALA A 33 15.24 9.38 2.58
CA ALA A 33 13.88 9.41 2.09
C ALA A 33 13.84 9.36 0.55
N ARG A 34 13.37 8.26 -0.03
CA ARG A 34 13.34 8.06 -1.49
C ARG A 34 11.94 7.78 -2.05
N ASN A 35 10.92 8.44 -1.50
CA ASN A 35 9.49 8.25 -1.81
C ASN A 35 8.96 6.85 -1.42
N THR A 36 7.69 6.60 -1.73
CA THR A 36 6.95 5.44 -1.21
C THR A 36 7.40 4.09 -1.78
N ALA A 37 7.80 4.02 -3.05
CA ALA A 37 8.13 2.75 -3.69
C ALA A 37 9.37 2.06 -3.08
N PRO A 38 10.51 2.75 -2.87
CA PRO A 38 11.66 2.16 -2.17
C PRO A 38 11.35 1.76 -0.72
N ALA A 39 10.58 2.57 0.02
CA ALA A 39 10.16 2.25 1.39
C ALA A 39 9.33 0.95 1.44
N ILE A 40 8.33 0.83 0.55
CA ILE A 40 7.53 -0.39 0.40
C ILE A 40 8.43 -1.58 0.09
N ALA A 41 9.38 -1.42 -0.83
CA ALA A 41 10.22 -2.53 -1.27
C ALA A 41 11.17 -3.01 -0.18
N LEU A 42 11.79 -2.11 0.60
CA LEU A 42 12.60 -2.46 1.76
C LEU A 42 11.80 -3.23 2.81
N ALA A 43 10.60 -2.75 3.14
CA ALA A 43 9.70 -3.44 4.05
C ALA A 43 9.25 -4.80 3.51
N ALA A 44 8.95 -4.90 2.22
CA ALA A 44 8.56 -6.17 1.60
C ALA A 44 9.70 -7.20 1.61
N MET A 45 10.95 -6.79 1.39
CA MET A 45 12.11 -7.68 1.51
C MET A 45 12.25 -8.26 2.91
N GLU A 46 12.09 -7.43 3.93
CA GLU A 46 12.17 -7.89 5.32
C GLU A 46 10.99 -8.81 5.68
N LEU A 47 9.78 -8.54 5.15
CA LEU A 47 8.64 -9.46 5.31
C LEU A 47 8.93 -10.82 4.67
N VAL A 48 9.40 -10.85 3.42
CA VAL A 48 9.72 -12.11 2.72
C VAL A 48 10.80 -12.90 3.44
N ARG A 49 11.78 -12.22 4.06
CA ARG A 49 12.81 -12.87 4.88
C ARG A 49 12.24 -13.57 6.11
N ARG A 50 11.19 -13.01 6.73
CA ARG A 50 10.52 -13.57 7.91
C ARG A 50 9.50 -14.65 7.54
N ASP A 51 8.72 -14.38 6.50
CA ASP A 51 7.65 -15.22 6.00
C ASP A 51 7.49 -14.99 4.48
N PRO A 52 7.89 -15.98 3.65
CA PRO A 52 7.78 -15.88 2.19
C PRO A 52 6.35 -15.62 1.66
N ASP A 53 5.34 -15.98 2.45
CA ASP A 53 3.92 -15.83 2.12
C ASP A 53 3.27 -14.62 2.80
N ALA A 54 4.06 -13.77 3.46
CA ALA A 54 3.58 -12.62 4.21
C ALA A 54 2.67 -11.72 3.36
N VAL A 55 1.49 -11.41 3.90
CA VAL A 55 0.59 -10.38 3.37
C VAL A 55 0.92 -9.05 4.02
N MET A 56 1.22 -8.06 3.18
CA MET A 56 1.56 -6.70 3.58
C MET A 56 0.34 -5.79 3.42
N LEU A 57 -0.03 -5.08 4.49
CA LEU A 57 -0.94 -3.93 4.45
C LEU A 57 -0.11 -2.65 4.55
N VAL A 58 -0.22 -1.78 3.56
CA VAL A 58 0.48 -0.49 3.49
C VAL A 58 -0.49 0.62 3.87
N LEU A 59 -0.14 1.41 4.89
CA LEU A 59 -0.97 2.49 5.42
C LEU A 59 -0.17 3.80 5.47
N PRO A 60 -0.68 4.89 4.89
CA PRO A 60 -0.22 6.23 5.21
C PRO A 60 -0.48 6.54 6.69
N ALA A 61 0.49 7.15 7.37
CA ALA A 61 0.42 7.43 8.80
C ALA A 61 -0.45 8.65 9.16
N ASP A 62 -0.84 9.44 8.17
CA ASP A 62 -1.52 10.73 8.29
C ASP A 62 -3.01 10.70 7.94
N HIS A 63 -3.58 9.51 7.72
CA HIS A 63 -5.00 9.34 7.42
C HIS A 63 -5.87 9.19 8.68
N ILE A 64 -7.00 9.89 8.71
CA ILE A 64 -8.06 9.68 9.70
C ILE A 64 -9.13 8.75 9.10
N ILE A 65 -9.26 7.55 9.66
CA ILE A 65 -10.27 6.57 9.24
C ILE A 65 -11.32 6.47 10.34
N LYS A 66 -12.58 6.74 10.00
CA LYS A 66 -13.74 6.54 10.89
C LYS A 66 -14.48 5.27 10.50
N GLY A 67 -14.87 4.44 11.46
CA GLY A 67 -15.69 3.25 11.23
C GLY A 67 -14.90 1.96 11.09
N ASP A 68 -14.21 1.60 12.18
CA ASP A 68 -13.22 0.53 12.28
C ASP A 68 -13.70 -0.80 11.69
N GLN A 69 -14.96 -1.19 11.94
CA GLN A 69 -15.52 -2.45 11.44
C GLN A 69 -15.58 -2.53 9.91
N ARG A 70 -15.96 -1.44 9.22
CA ARG A 70 -16.03 -1.43 7.75
C ARG A 70 -14.64 -1.45 7.15
N PHE A 71 -13.71 -0.73 7.75
CA PHE A 71 -12.31 -0.74 7.33
C PHE A 71 -11.67 -2.12 7.52
N GLN A 72 -11.85 -2.74 8.69
CA GLN A 72 -11.39 -4.10 8.96
C GLN A 72 -11.99 -5.12 7.97
N ALA A 73 -13.28 -5.00 7.64
CA ALA A 73 -13.91 -5.85 6.63
C ALA A 73 -13.30 -5.66 5.24
N ALA A 74 -12.96 -4.41 4.87
CA ALA A 74 -12.29 -4.10 3.61
C ALA A 74 -10.88 -4.70 3.59
N VAL A 75 -10.09 -4.49 4.64
CA VAL A 75 -8.73 -5.06 4.78
C VAL A 75 -8.78 -6.58 4.70
N ALA A 76 -9.73 -7.23 5.40
CA ALA A 76 -9.88 -8.68 5.34
C ALA A 76 -10.24 -9.18 3.93
N LEU A 77 -11.08 -8.46 3.18
CA LEU A 77 -11.34 -8.78 1.78
C LEU A 77 -10.09 -8.59 0.90
N GLY A 78 -9.34 -7.51 1.13
CA GLY A 78 -8.08 -7.24 0.43
C GLY A 78 -7.03 -8.31 0.70
N ALA A 79 -6.91 -8.80 1.93
CA ALA A 79 -6.00 -9.89 2.28
C ALA A 79 -6.32 -11.18 1.52
N VAL A 80 -7.61 -11.54 1.39
CA VAL A 80 -8.03 -12.69 0.58
C VAL A 80 -7.60 -12.51 -0.87
N LEU A 81 -7.87 -11.36 -1.48
CA LEU A 81 -7.46 -11.09 -2.86
C LEU A 81 -5.94 -11.07 -3.04
N ALA A 82 -5.19 -10.58 -2.04
CA ALA A 82 -3.73 -10.59 -2.04
C ALA A 82 -3.16 -12.02 -2.04
N THR A 83 -3.76 -12.94 -1.26
CA THR A 83 -3.37 -14.36 -1.31
C THR A 83 -3.68 -15.02 -2.66
N GLN A 84 -4.54 -14.42 -3.48
CA GLN A 84 -4.81 -14.85 -4.86
C GLN A 84 -3.86 -14.20 -5.88
N GLY A 85 -2.85 -13.45 -5.42
CA GLY A 85 -1.85 -12.80 -6.27
C GLY A 85 -2.24 -11.42 -6.79
N HIS A 86 -3.30 -10.80 -6.25
CA HIS A 86 -3.70 -9.45 -6.65
C HIS A 86 -2.97 -8.36 -5.85
N LEU A 87 -2.62 -7.26 -6.52
CA LEU A 87 -2.30 -5.99 -5.87
C LEU A 87 -3.60 -5.22 -5.60
N VAL A 88 -3.96 -5.05 -4.33
CA VAL A 88 -5.24 -4.47 -3.93
C VAL A 88 -5.07 -3.01 -3.52
N THR A 89 -5.99 -2.16 -3.95
CA THR A 89 -6.15 -0.76 -3.51
C THR A 89 -7.58 -0.53 -3.03
N PHE A 90 -7.82 0.53 -2.24
CA PHE A 90 -9.12 0.87 -1.69
C PHE A 90 -9.65 2.16 -2.30
N GLY A 91 -10.87 2.09 -2.82
CA GLY A 91 -11.57 3.22 -3.43
C GLY A 91 -12.41 3.99 -2.42
N VAL A 92 -12.22 5.31 -2.35
CA VAL A 92 -13.07 6.23 -1.58
C VAL A 92 -14.00 6.97 -2.52
N ARG A 93 -15.29 7.10 -2.15
CA ARG A 93 -16.26 7.82 -2.98
C ARG A 93 -15.86 9.31 -3.06
N PRO A 94 -15.62 9.87 -4.26
CA PRO A 94 -15.30 11.28 -4.41
C PRO A 94 -16.48 12.15 -4.02
N ILE A 95 -16.20 13.26 -3.32
CA ILE A 95 -17.20 14.29 -2.97
C ILE A 95 -16.92 15.64 -3.67
N ARG A 96 -15.77 15.75 -4.34
CA ARG A 96 -15.34 16.93 -5.10
C ARG A 96 -14.34 16.50 -6.18
N PRO A 97 -14.07 17.32 -7.22
CA PRO A 97 -13.09 16.99 -8.24
C PRO A 97 -11.67 17.36 -7.76
N GLU A 98 -11.11 16.56 -6.86
CA GLU A 98 -9.72 16.74 -6.40
C GLU A 98 -8.72 16.33 -7.50
N THR A 99 -7.69 17.13 -7.72
CA THR A 99 -6.61 16.88 -8.70
C THR A 99 -5.33 16.38 -8.04
N GLY A 100 -5.19 16.54 -6.71
CA GLY A 100 -4.07 16.02 -5.93
C GLY A 100 -4.13 14.52 -5.64
N TYR A 101 -5.27 13.85 -5.91
CA TYR A 101 -5.47 12.42 -5.65
C TYR A 101 -5.41 11.59 -6.93
N GLY A 102 -4.99 10.34 -6.78
CA GLY A 102 -5.24 9.31 -7.79
C GLY A 102 -6.72 8.92 -7.85
N TYR A 103 -7.17 8.44 -9.01
CA TYR A 103 -8.49 7.90 -9.25
C TYR A 103 -8.40 6.46 -9.78
N ILE A 104 -9.32 5.62 -9.35
CA ILE A 104 -9.47 4.24 -9.79
C ILE A 104 -10.87 4.02 -10.36
N GLN A 105 -10.92 3.30 -11.48
CA GLN A 105 -12.16 2.88 -12.11
C GLN A 105 -12.30 1.36 -11.94
N PRO A 106 -13.30 0.87 -11.18
CA PRO A 106 -13.54 -0.57 -11.10
C PRO A 106 -14.18 -1.09 -12.40
N ASN A 107 -13.76 -2.27 -12.84
CA ASN A 107 -14.47 -3.03 -13.86
C ASN A 107 -15.66 -3.74 -13.20
N ARG A 108 -16.86 -3.14 -13.29
CA ARG A 108 -18.09 -3.67 -12.68
C ARG A 108 -18.52 -5.04 -13.23
N ARG A 109 -18.02 -5.44 -14.40
CA ARG A 109 -18.28 -6.75 -15.00
C ARG A 109 -17.31 -7.83 -14.51
N ALA A 110 -16.19 -7.46 -13.89
CA ALA A 110 -15.16 -8.36 -13.39
C ALA A 110 -15.08 -8.31 -11.86
N ARG A 111 -16.07 -8.92 -11.21
CA ARG A 111 -16.09 -9.11 -9.75
C ARG A 111 -15.16 -10.25 -9.37
N LEU A 112 -14.29 -10.01 -8.37
CA LEU A 112 -13.30 -10.97 -7.89
C LEU A 112 -13.77 -11.69 -6.61
N ALA A 113 -14.24 -10.93 -5.62
CA ALA A 113 -14.67 -11.49 -4.33
C ALA A 113 -15.67 -10.57 -3.62
N THR A 114 -16.34 -11.09 -2.60
CA THR A 114 -17.29 -10.34 -1.76
C THR A 114 -17.14 -10.67 -0.28
N ARG A 115 -17.28 -9.69 0.60
CA ARG A 115 -17.27 -9.88 2.07
C ARG A 115 -18.01 -8.76 2.76
N ALA A 116 -18.89 -9.07 3.72
CA ALA A 116 -19.59 -8.07 4.55
C ALA A 116 -20.19 -6.88 3.75
N ARG A 117 -20.88 -7.18 2.63
CA ARG A 117 -21.46 -6.22 1.67
C ARG A 117 -20.46 -5.41 0.84
N LEU A 118 -19.16 -5.64 1.00
CA LEU A 118 -18.11 -5.12 0.14
C LEU A 118 -17.86 -6.07 -1.03
N VAL A 119 -17.44 -5.49 -2.16
CA VAL A 119 -17.15 -6.22 -3.40
C VAL A 119 -15.80 -5.77 -3.92
N GLY A 120 -14.90 -6.73 -4.17
CA GLY A 120 -13.65 -6.51 -4.87
C GLY A 120 -13.86 -6.64 -6.38
N TYR A 121 -13.35 -5.68 -7.15
CA TYR A 121 -13.41 -5.67 -8.60
C TYR A 121 -12.00 -5.60 -9.18
N ALA A 122 -11.80 -6.16 -10.37
CA ALA A 122 -10.62 -5.83 -11.15
C ALA A 122 -10.61 -4.32 -11.47
N VAL A 123 -9.43 -3.70 -11.47
CA VAL A 123 -9.29 -2.29 -11.81
C VAL A 123 -9.23 -2.14 -13.33
N ALA A 124 -10.14 -1.36 -13.90
CA ALA A 124 -10.14 -1.04 -15.33
C ALA A 124 -9.13 0.07 -15.66
N ARG A 125 -9.00 1.07 -14.77
CA ARG A 125 -8.05 2.18 -14.92
C ARG A 125 -7.55 2.66 -13.57
N PHE A 126 -6.28 3.01 -13.51
CA PHE A 126 -5.64 3.73 -12.43
C PHE A 126 -5.04 5.02 -13.02
N VAL A 127 -5.43 6.18 -12.48
CA VAL A 127 -5.06 7.49 -13.03
C VAL A 127 -4.52 8.35 -11.89
N GLU A 128 -3.26 8.77 -11.97
CA GLU A 128 -2.66 9.61 -10.93
C GLU A 128 -2.85 11.09 -11.29
N LYS A 129 -3.40 11.87 -10.35
CA LYS A 129 -3.47 13.34 -10.38
C LYS A 129 -3.99 13.92 -11.71
N PRO A 130 -5.27 13.67 -12.06
CA PRO A 130 -5.86 14.20 -13.30
C PRO A 130 -5.98 15.72 -13.29
N ASP A 131 -6.08 16.32 -14.47
CA ASP A 131 -6.45 17.74 -14.61
C ASP A 131 -7.87 18.02 -14.08
N THR A 132 -8.18 19.30 -13.85
CA THR A 132 -9.46 19.76 -13.30
C THR A 132 -10.68 19.31 -14.12
N ALA A 133 -10.61 19.37 -15.45
CA ALA A 133 -11.73 18.99 -16.31
C ALA A 133 -11.99 17.48 -16.25
N THR A 134 -10.92 16.69 -16.23
CA THR A 134 -10.94 15.25 -16.09
C THR A 134 -11.47 14.82 -14.72
N ALA A 135 -11.00 15.44 -13.63
CA ALA A 135 -11.50 15.17 -12.27
C ALA A 135 -13.01 15.47 -12.15
N ALA A 136 -13.47 16.59 -12.73
CA ALA A 136 -14.89 16.94 -12.78
C ALA A 136 -15.72 15.91 -13.56
N ARG A 137 -15.18 15.39 -14.67
CA ARG A 137 -15.82 14.30 -15.43
C ARG A 137 -15.90 13.00 -14.62
N TYR A 138 -14.85 12.64 -13.90
CA TYR A 138 -14.82 11.46 -13.03
C TYR A 138 -15.89 11.54 -11.93
N LEU A 139 -15.98 12.68 -11.24
CA LEU A 139 -17.02 12.92 -10.24
C LEU A 139 -18.43 12.79 -10.85
N ARG A 140 -18.69 13.46 -11.99
CA ARG A 140 -20.00 13.39 -12.67
C ARG A 140 -20.37 11.98 -13.12
N SER A 141 -19.39 11.19 -13.57
CA SER A 141 -19.65 9.82 -14.05
C SER A 141 -20.10 8.86 -12.96
N GLY A 142 -19.79 9.15 -11.68
CA GLY A 142 -20.08 8.26 -10.55
C GLY A 142 -19.37 6.90 -10.56
N ASN A 143 -18.52 6.63 -11.55
CA ASN A 143 -17.84 5.33 -11.73
C ASN A 143 -16.32 5.39 -11.47
N TYR A 144 -15.85 6.46 -10.82
CA TYR A 144 -14.48 6.60 -10.37
C TYR A 144 -14.44 6.84 -8.87
N TYR A 145 -13.38 6.35 -8.24
CA TYR A 145 -13.12 6.43 -6.82
C TYR A 145 -11.75 7.05 -6.59
N TRP A 146 -11.56 7.79 -5.51
CA TRP A 146 -10.21 8.20 -5.12
C TRP A 146 -9.40 6.98 -4.68
N ASN A 147 -8.15 6.90 -5.13
CA ASN A 147 -7.15 6.01 -4.58
C ASN A 147 -6.86 6.47 -3.14
N SER A 148 -7.07 5.60 -2.16
CA SER A 148 -6.83 5.95 -0.76
C SER A 148 -5.37 5.92 -0.35
N GLY A 149 -4.44 5.55 -1.24
CA GLY A 149 -3.02 5.35 -0.87
C GLY A 149 -2.78 4.17 0.08
N ILE A 150 -3.82 3.37 0.36
CA ILE A 150 -3.74 2.14 1.16
C ILE A 150 -3.70 0.97 0.20
N PHE A 151 -2.88 -0.02 0.50
CA PHE A 151 -2.73 -1.17 -0.36
C PHE A 151 -2.56 -2.48 0.41
N VAL A 152 -2.94 -3.60 -0.22
CA VAL A 152 -2.68 -4.95 0.31
C VAL A 152 -2.19 -5.88 -0.80
N TRP A 153 -1.15 -6.65 -0.51
CA TRP A 153 -0.58 -7.65 -1.42
C TRP A 153 0.29 -8.64 -0.67
N ARG A 154 0.66 -9.75 -1.32
CA ARG A 154 1.76 -10.59 -0.85
C ARG A 154 3.08 -9.83 -1.04
N ALA A 155 3.98 -9.89 -0.06
CA ALA A 155 5.24 -9.15 -0.09
C ALA A 155 6.14 -9.58 -1.29
N SER A 156 6.15 -10.87 -1.62
CA SER A 156 6.80 -11.39 -2.82
C SER A 156 6.22 -10.80 -4.11
N THR A 157 4.89 -10.76 -4.24
CA THR A 157 4.22 -10.23 -5.43
C THR A 157 4.57 -8.78 -5.71
N ILE A 158 4.65 -7.90 -4.70
CA ILE A 158 5.03 -6.51 -4.96
C ILE A 158 6.51 -6.37 -5.36
N LEU A 159 7.40 -7.22 -4.83
CA LEU A 159 8.81 -7.21 -5.22
C LEU A 159 8.99 -7.64 -6.68
N ASP A 160 8.25 -8.66 -7.13
CA ASP A 160 8.25 -9.09 -8.53
C ASP A 160 7.78 -7.99 -9.47
N GLU A 161 6.70 -7.30 -9.11
CA GLU A 161 6.14 -6.19 -9.88
C GLU A 161 7.09 -4.97 -9.91
N ILE A 162 7.76 -4.66 -8.79
CA ILE A 162 8.80 -3.61 -8.74
C ILE A 162 10.01 -4.01 -9.61
N ALA A 163 10.44 -5.27 -9.58
CA ALA A 163 11.52 -5.75 -10.44
C ALA A 163 11.17 -5.63 -11.92
N ARG A 164 9.91 -5.89 -12.29
CA ARG A 164 9.42 -5.83 -13.66
C ARG A 164 9.27 -4.39 -14.18
N TYR A 165 8.65 -3.50 -13.39
CA TYR A 165 8.25 -2.17 -13.86
C TYR A 165 9.16 -1.04 -13.39
N GLN A 166 9.94 -1.26 -12.34
CA GLN A 166 10.86 -0.27 -11.75
C GLN A 166 12.25 -0.89 -11.48
N PRO A 167 12.95 -1.44 -12.50
CA PRO A 167 14.22 -2.13 -12.31
C PRO A 167 15.30 -1.24 -11.67
N ALA A 168 15.23 0.08 -11.85
CA ALA A 168 16.13 1.03 -11.20
C ALA A 168 15.96 1.07 -9.66
N VAL A 169 14.75 0.80 -9.15
CA VAL A 169 14.47 0.64 -7.71
C VAL A 169 14.88 -0.75 -7.24
N ALA A 170 14.61 -1.79 -8.03
CA ALA A 170 14.88 -3.17 -7.63
C ALA A 170 16.38 -3.51 -7.53
N ARG A 171 17.22 -3.00 -8.44
CA ARG A 171 18.64 -3.37 -8.50
C ARG A 171 19.43 -3.02 -7.23
N PRO A 172 19.35 -1.80 -6.66
CA PRO A 172 20.02 -1.48 -5.40
C PRO A 172 19.54 -2.35 -4.23
N LEU A 173 18.24 -2.65 -4.19
CA LEU A 173 17.63 -3.46 -3.13
C LEU A 173 18.17 -4.89 -3.11
N GLN A 174 18.37 -5.51 -4.28
CA GLN A 174 18.99 -6.84 -4.37
C GLN A 174 20.41 -6.87 -3.78
N LYS A 175 21.19 -5.80 -3.96
CA LYS A 175 22.53 -5.69 -3.35
C LYS A 175 22.46 -5.59 -1.82
N ILE A 176 21.50 -4.83 -1.31
CA ILE A 176 21.25 -4.71 0.15
C ILE A 176 20.84 -6.06 0.72
N GLY A 177 19.93 -6.78 0.06
CA GLY A 177 19.48 -8.11 0.49
C GLY A 177 20.59 -9.16 0.48
N ALA A 178 21.56 -9.06 -0.43
CA ALA A 178 22.75 -9.92 -0.44
C ALA A 178 23.74 -9.58 0.70
N GLY A 179 23.90 -8.31 1.04
CA GLY A 179 24.75 -7.87 2.15
C GLY A 179 24.22 -8.27 3.53
N LEU A 180 22.90 -8.25 3.73
CA LEU A 180 22.25 -8.66 4.98
C LEU A 180 22.30 -10.18 5.26
N LYS A 181 22.59 -11.01 4.26
CA LYS A 181 22.79 -12.47 4.44
C LYS A 181 24.20 -12.84 4.92
N SER A 182 25.12 -11.89 4.93
CA SER A 182 26.55 -12.11 5.16
C SER A 182 27.02 -11.57 6.52
N GLY A 183 26.10 -11.28 7.44
CA GLY A 183 26.37 -10.74 8.78
C GLY A 183 25.72 -11.56 9.87
#